data_AF-A0A1F8ZZ01-F1
#
_entry.id   AF-A0A1F8ZZ01-F1
#
_cell.length_a   1.000
_cell.length_b   1.000
_cell.length_c   1.000
_cell.angle_alpha   90.00
_cell.angle_beta   90.00
_cell.angle_gamma   90.00
#
_symmetry.space_group_name_H-M   'P 1'
#
loop_
_entity.id
_entity.type
_entity.pdbx_description
1 polymer ?
#
loop_
_entity_poly.entity_id
_entity_poly.type
_entity_poly.pdbx_seq_one_letter_code
_entity_poly.pdbx_strand_id
1 'polypeptide(L)' 'MEKKCESCGVNYVEDQGWVECPDCGKFYCLHCSDKMKKESRDIEKLREGDAYTRVQILCPSCSIEMLR' A
#
# COMPACT_ATOMS: atom_id res chain seq x y z
N MET A 1 -12.08 -20.18 0.28
CA MET A 1 -11.58 -19.05 1.09
C MET A 1 -11.54 -17.85 0.18
N GLU A 2 -12.47 -16.92 0.36
CA GLU A 2 -12.53 -15.67 -0.42
C GLU A 2 -11.49 -14.70 0.14
N LYS A 3 -10.46 -14.38 -0.66
CA LYS A 3 -9.53 -13.29 -0.33
C LYS A 3 -10.20 -11.97 -0.70
N LYS A 4 -10.09 -10.95 0.14
CA LYS A 4 -10.65 -9.61 -0.09
C LYS A 4 -9.72 -8.53 0.44
N CYS A 5 -9.84 -7.32 -0.10
CA CYS A 5 -9.05 -6.18 0.35
C CYS A 5 -9.49 -5.75 1.74
N GLU A 6 -8.55 -5.67 2.68
CA GLU A 6 -8.82 -5.24 4.05
C GLU A 6 -9.14 -3.74 4.15
N SER A 7 -8.80 -2.94 3.12
CA SER A 7 -9.06 -1.50 3.11
C SER A 7 -10.41 -1.13 2.48
N CYS A 8 -10.80 -1.76 1.37
CA CYS A 8 -12.03 -1.42 0.64
C CYS A 8 -13.05 -2.56 0.54
N GLY A 9 -12.72 -3.76 1.02
CA GLY A 9 -13.61 -4.93 0.96
C GLY A 9 -13.79 -5.55 -0.43
N VAL A 10 -13.10 -5.06 -1.47
CA VAL A 10 -13.20 -5.64 -2.82
C VAL A 10 -12.71 -7.07 -2.83
N ASN A 11 -13.39 -7.95 -3.56
CA ASN A 11 -12.98 -9.36 -3.69
C ASN A 11 -11.67 -9.48 -4.48
N TYR A 12 -10.86 -10.47 -4.11
CA TYR A 12 -9.62 -10.80 -4.80
C TYR A 12 -9.90 -11.23 -6.25
N VAL A 13 -9.26 -10.55 -7.17
CA VAL A 13 -9.28 -10.85 -8.61
C VAL A 13 -7.84 -11.14 -9.01
N GLU A 14 -7.55 -12.32 -9.55
CA GLU A 14 -6.17 -12.71 -9.91
C GLU A 14 -5.54 -11.79 -10.96
N ASP A 15 -6.37 -11.20 -11.83
CA ASP A 15 -5.96 -10.29 -12.89
C ASP A 15 -5.59 -8.88 -12.36
N GLN A 16 -6.01 -8.53 -11.14
CA GLN A 16 -5.58 -7.30 -10.49
C GLN A 16 -4.27 -7.53 -9.72
N GLY A 17 -3.33 -6.58 -9.75
CA GLY A 17 -2.17 -6.63 -8.88
C GLY A 17 -2.59 -6.46 -7.41
N TRP A 18 -2.20 -7.39 -6.54
CA TRP A 18 -2.45 -7.32 -5.10
C TRP A 18 -1.15 -7.20 -4.33
N VAL A 19 -1.20 -6.53 -3.18
CA VAL A 19 -0.08 -6.37 -2.27
C VAL A 19 -0.44 -7.05 -0.96
N GLU A 20 0.43 -7.95 -0.49
CA GLU A 20 0.29 -8.63 0.79
C GLU A 20 1.24 -8.00 1.82
N CYS A 21 0.77 -7.88 3.06
CA CYS A 21 1.55 -7.43 4.20
C CYS A 21 2.48 -8.54 4.68
N PRO A 22 3.81 -8.37 4.63
CA PRO A 22 4.72 -9.40 5.12
C PRO A 22 4.61 -9.61 6.64
N ASP A 23 4.17 -8.60 7.39
CA ASP A 23 4.06 -8.66 8.85
C ASP A 23 2.71 -9.23 9.32
N CYS A 24 1.63 -8.81 8.65
CA CYS A 24 0.27 -9.07 9.09
C CYS A 24 -0.54 -9.99 8.19
N GLY A 25 0.00 -10.40 7.03
CA GLY A 25 -0.66 -11.26 6.06
C GLY A 25 -1.92 -10.66 5.41
N LYS A 26 -2.17 -9.36 5.62
CA LYS A 26 -3.32 -8.65 5.06
C LYS A 26 -3.13 -8.35 3.58
N PHE A 27 -4.21 -8.49 2.81
CA PHE A 27 -4.23 -8.24 1.37
C PHE A 27 -4.86 -6.89 1.05
N TYR A 28 -4.22 -6.14 0.15
CA TYR A 28 -4.71 -4.88 -0.36
C TYR A 28 -4.70 -4.88 -1.88
N CYS A 29 -5.75 -4.33 -2.49
CA CYS A 29 -5.81 -4.17 -3.94
C CYS A 29 -4.87 -3.05 -4.39
N LEU A 30 -4.43 -3.10 -5.66
CA LEU A 30 -3.53 -2.09 -6.24
C LEU A 30 -4.05 -0.66 -6.05
N HIS A 31 -5.36 -0.44 -6.19
CA HIS A 31 -5.96 0.89 -6.05
C HIS A 31 -5.80 1.48 -4.64
N CYS A 32 -6.02 0.67 -3.60
CA CYS A 32 -5.82 1.10 -2.21
C CYS A 32 -4.33 1.30 -1.92
N SER A 33 -3.49 0.39 -2.37
CA SER A 33 -2.04 0.51 -2.25
C SER A 33 -1.50 1.76 -2.96
N ASP A 34 -1.98 2.08 -4.17
CA ASP A 34 -1.55 3.24 -4.94
C ASP A 34 -2.03 4.57 -4.34
N LYS A 35 -3.24 4.60 -3.74
CA LYS A 35 -3.67 5.76 -2.93
C LYS A 35 -2.73 6.01 -1.74
N MET A 36 -2.31 4.95 -1.05
CA MET A 36 -1.37 5.06 0.08
C MET A 36 0.01 5.56 -0.36
N LYS A 37 0.46 5.18 -1.57
CA LYS A 37 1.67 5.75 -2.18
C LYS A 37 1.54 7.24 -2.44
N LYS A 38 0.37 7.68 -2.91
CA LYS A 38 0.16 9.07 -3.32
C LYS A 38 0.13 10.03 -2.12
N GLU A 39 -0.50 9.64 -1.01
CA GLU A 39 -0.49 10.47 0.22
C GLU A 39 0.92 10.67 0.78
N SER A 40 1.77 9.63 0.77
CA SER A 40 3.17 9.78 1.22
C SER A 40 3.93 10.81 0.37
N ARG A 41 3.63 10.87 -0.94
CA ARG A 41 4.25 11.82 -1.88
C ARG A 41 3.84 13.27 -1.61
N ASP A 42 2.63 13.52 -1.13
CA ASP A 42 2.17 14.86 -0.79
C ASP A 42 2.74 15.35 0.57
N ILE A 43 2.99 14.44 1.51
CA ILE A 43 3.69 14.75 2.77
C ILE A 43 5.16 15.13 2.51
N GLU A 44 5.84 14.43 1.60
CA GLU A 44 7.26 14.67 1.32
C GLU A 44 7.55 15.97 0.57
N LYS A 45 6.55 16.58 -0.09
CA LYS A 45 6.71 17.92 -0.70
C LYS A 45 6.91 19.05 0.33
N LEU A 46 6.75 18.78 1.62
CA LEU A 46 7.00 19.74 2.70
C LEU A 46 8.46 19.75 3.21
N ARG A 47 9.33 18.86 2.72
CA ARG A 47 10.76 18.84 3.08
C ARG A 47 11.62 18.86 1.82
N GLU A 48 11.96 20.07 1.38
CA GLU A 48 13.09 20.30 0.47
C GLU A 48 14.34 19.60 1.04
N GLY A 49 14.84 18.54 0.42
CA GLY A 49 16.12 17.97 0.87
C GLY A 49 16.64 16.70 0.24
N ASP A 50 15.82 15.69 -0.06
CA ASP A 50 16.38 14.37 -0.43
C ASP A 50 15.61 13.71 -1.58
N ALA A 51 16.08 14.00 -2.79
CA ALA A 51 15.66 13.31 -3.99
C ALA A 51 16.21 11.88 -3.97
N TYR A 52 15.44 10.92 -3.46
CA TYR A 52 15.35 9.50 -3.88
C TYR A 52 14.56 8.67 -2.85
N THR A 53 13.44 9.17 -2.33
CA THR A 53 12.60 8.34 -1.45
C THR A 53 11.89 7.27 -2.27
N ARG A 54 12.23 6.00 -1.99
CA ARG A 54 11.47 4.85 -2.47
C ARG A 54 10.03 5.03 -2.02
N VAL A 55 9.09 5.04 -2.95
CA VAL A 55 7.67 5.18 -2.63
C VAL A 55 7.24 4.01 -1.74
N GLN A 56 7.14 4.26 -0.44
CA GLN A 56 6.83 3.27 0.58
C GLN A 56 5.32 3.02 0.59
N ILE A 57 4.88 1.79 0.28
CA ILE A 57 3.50 1.40 0.54
C ILE A 57 3.45 1.06 2.02
N LEU A 58 2.70 1.80 2.83
CA LEU A 58 2.54 1.47 4.25
C LEU A 58 1.26 0.67 4.48
N CYS A 59 1.36 -0.42 5.23
CA CYS A 59 0.19 -1.16 5.67
C CYS A 59 -0.61 -0.29 6.67
N PRO A 60 -1.91 -0.05 6.47
CA PRO A 60 -2.72 0.78 7.38
C PRO A 60 -2.92 0.16 8.77
N SER A 61 -2.72 -1.16 8.93
CA SER A 61 -2.83 -1.82 10.23
C SER A 61 -1.52 -1.85 11.01
N CYS A 62 -0.38 -1.98 10.33
CA CYS A 62 0.92 -2.13 11.00
C CYS A 62 1.83 -0.91 10.86
N SER A 63 1.51 0.01 9.95
CA SER A 63 2.40 1.11 9.55
C SER A 63 3.77 0.64 9.06
N ILE A 64 3.88 -0.62 8.62
CA ILE A 64 5.11 -1.23 8.08
C ILE A 64 5.10 -1.12 6.55
N GLU A 65 6.30 -0.97 5.98
CA GLU A 65 6.53 -1.01 4.54
C GLU A 65 6.17 -2.35 3.92
N MET A 66 5.24 -2.30 2.96
CA MET A 66 4.91 -3.38 2.05
C MET A 66 5.80 -3.22 0.81
N LEU A 67 6.85 -4.04 0.72
CA LEU A 67 7.72 -4.09 -0.45
C LEU A 67 6.95 -4.75 -1.60
N ARG A 68 6.94 -4.08 -2.76
CA ARG A 68 6.36 -4.60 -4.00
C ARG A 68 7.35 -5.53 -4.70
#